data_AF-A0A1H9XGG9-F1
#
_entry.id   AF-A0A1H9XGG9-F1
#
_cell.length_a   1.000
_cell.length_b   1.000
_cell.length_c   1.000
_cell.angle_alpha   90.00
_cell.angle_beta   90.00
_cell.angle_gamma   90.00
#
_symmetry.space_group_name_H-M   'P 1'
#
loop_
_entity.id
_entity.type
_entity.pdbx_description
1 polymer ?
#
loop_
_entity_poly.entity_id
_entity_poly.type
_entity_poly.pdbx_seq_one_letter_code
_entity_poly.pdbx_strand_id
1 'polypeptide(L)'
;MPDRGKAVGRIVKWGVKYGPHVVVLAQQAKDPAMAAAKKTMERQRSRRLAVEHASTVREGTVLKAFDPRQGSDEPVWVVFSGEEPIAAHPATTTPLADLVARSDLSMRKSPHEMPSTSEWVRQLPRQLPRQLPRQRPGRRKG
;
A
#
# COMPACT_ATOMS: atom_id res chain seq x y z
N MET A 1 32.72 30.79 17.68
CA MET A 1 31.58 29.88 17.89
C MET A 1 30.33 30.54 17.30
N PRO A 2 29.54 29.89 16.41
CA PRO A 2 28.36 30.53 15.85
C PRO A 2 27.12 30.34 16.75
N ASP A 3 26.37 31.43 16.85
CA ASP A 3 25.30 31.73 17.78
C ASP A 3 24.01 30.91 17.52
N ARG A 4 23.69 29.97 18.42
CA ARG A 4 22.51 29.09 18.33
C ARG A 4 21.17 29.78 18.63
N GLY A 5 21.15 31.05 19.03
CA GLY A 5 19.94 31.75 19.48
C GLY A 5 19.03 32.25 18.36
N LYS A 6 19.58 32.62 17.20
CA LYS A 6 18.81 33.27 16.12
C LYS A 6 18.01 32.31 15.21
N ALA A 7 18.31 31.01 15.25
CA ALA A 7 17.59 30.00 14.45
C ALA A 7 16.25 29.60 15.08
N VAL A 8 16.12 29.67 16.41
CA VAL A 8 14.91 29.22 17.14
C VAL A 8 13.77 30.25 17.03
N GLY A 9 14.07 31.55 17.02
CA GLY A 9 13.05 32.61 17.01
C GLY A 9 12.24 32.75 15.72
N ARG A 10 12.74 32.25 14.57
CA ARG A 10 12.04 32.36 13.29
C ARG A 10 10.96 31.29 13.07
N ILE A 11 11.06 30.13 13.72
CA ILE A 11 10.09 29.04 13.57
C ILE A 11 8.80 29.32 14.36
N VAL A 12 8.93 29.92 15.55
CA VAL A 12 7.79 30.25 16.42
C VAL A 12 6.90 31.36 15.83
N LYS A 13 7.50 32.35 15.15
CA LYS A 13 6.76 33.52 14.62
C LYS A 13 5.78 33.16 13.48
N TRP A 14 6.02 32.09 12.73
CA TRP A 14 5.12 31.65 11.65
C TRP A 14 4.04 30.67 12.12
N GLY A 15 4.27 29.92 13.20
CA GLY A 15 3.29 28.97 13.76
C GLY A 15 2.04 29.63 14.36
N VAL A 16 2.16 30.84 14.91
CA VAL A 16 1.03 31.57 15.53
C VAL A 16 0.10 32.18 14.47
N LYS A 17 0.64 32.64 13.33
CA LYS A 17 -0.15 33.34 12.29
C LYS A 17 -1.02 32.41 11.45
N TYR A 18 -0.61 31.15 11.28
CA TYR A 18 -1.33 30.15 10.48
C TYR A 18 -1.84 28.95 11.29
N GLY A 19 -1.54 28.90 12.59
CA GLY A 19 -1.88 27.77 13.47
C GLY A 19 -3.34 27.32 13.41
N PRO A 20 -4.33 28.22 13.54
CA PRO A 20 -5.74 27.80 13.61
C PRO A 20 -6.25 27.14 12.31
N HIS A 21 -5.93 27.70 11.14
CA HIS A 21 -6.45 27.19 9.86
C HIS A 21 -5.76 25.89 9.44
N VAL A 22 -4.46 25.75 9.73
CA VAL A 22 -3.72 24.51 9.47
C VAL A 22 -4.18 23.39 10.40
N VAL A 23 -4.53 23.70 11.65
CA VAL A 23 -5.07 22.72 12.61
C VAL A 23 -6.46 22.22 12.18
N VAL A 24 -7.32 23.10 11.68
CA VAL A 24 -8.66 22.73 11.17
C VAL A 24 -8.55 21.88 9.91
N LEU A 25 -7.71 22.26 8.93
CA LEU A 25 -7.44 21.46 7.74
C LEU A 25 -6.83 20.09 8.09
N ALA A 26 -5.89 20.06 9.03
CA ALA A 26 -5.32 18.81 9.51
C ALA A 26 -6.37 17.94 10.22
N GLN A 27 -7.31 18.53 10.96
CA GLN A 27 -8.41 17.79 11.59
C GLN A 27 -9.34 17.19 10.54
N GLN A 28 -9.75 17.97 9.56
CA GLN A 28 -10.59 17.51 8.45
C GLN A 28 -9.90 16.46 7.57
N ALA A 29 -8.56 16.47 7.51
CA ALA A 29 -7.76 15.48 6.78
C ALA A 29 -7.51 14.19 7.57
N LYS A 30 -7.69 14.17 8.90
CA LYS A 30 -7.47 12.97 9.72
C LYS A 30 -8.47 11.87 9.39
N ASP A 31 -9.75 12.22 9.29
CA ASP A 31 -10.81 11.24 9.02
C ASP A 31 -10.68 10.55 7.65
N PRO A 32 -10.45 11.27 6.53
CA PRO A 32 -10.24 10.62 5.23
C PRO A 32 -8.92 9.84 5.18
N ALA A 33 -7.85 10.32 5.84
CA ALA A 33 -6.60 9.59 5.90
C ALA A 33 -6.75 8.27 6.67
N MET A 34 -7.48 8.28 7.79
CA MET A 34 -7.78 7.08 8.58
C MET A 34 -8.67 6.10 7.81
N ALA A 35 -9.67 6.60 7.08
CA ALA A 35 -10.53 5.75 6.25
C ALA A 35 -9.74 5.09 5.10
N ALA A 36 -8.88 5.84 4.42
CA ALA A 36 -8.01 5.29 3.37
C ALA A 36 -7.02 4.27 3.94
N ALA A 37 -6.43 4.54 5.12
CA ALA A 37 -5.53 3.61 5.80
C ALA A 37 -6.25 2.31 6.20
N LYS A 38 -7.48 2.40 6.72
CA LYS A 38 -8.28 1.20 7.03
C LYS A 38 -8.53 0.36 5.77
N LYS A 39 -8.91 0.99 4.67
CA LYS A 39 -9.11 0.30 3.38
C LYS A 39 -7.84 -0.39 2.88
N THR A 40 -6.67 0.24 2.97
CA THR A 40 -5.42 -0.41 2.55
C THR A 40 -5.06 -1.58 3.46
N MET A 41 -5.29 -1.46 4.77
CA MET A 41 -5.09 -2.55 5.72
C MET A 41 -6.05 -3.72 5.45
N GLU A 42 -7.33 -3.45 5.20
CA GLU A 42 -8.33 -4.47 4.86
C GLU A 42 -7.99 -5.18 3.56
N ARG A 43 -7.56 -4.44 2.52
CA ARG A 43 -7.07 -5.02 1.26
C ARG A 43 -5.90 -5.99 1.48
N GLN A 44 -4.96 -5.61 2.34
CA GLN A 44 -3.81 -6.47 2.67
C GLN A 44 -4.23 -7.69 3.49
N ARG A 45 -5.14 -7.52 4.46
CA ARG A 45 -5.68 -8.61 5.27
C ARG A 45 -6.42 -9.62 4.40
N SER A 46 -7.32 -9.17 3.52
CA SER A 46 -8.06 -10.02 2.60
C SER A 46 -7.13 -10.80 1.67
N ARG A 47 -6.09 -10.15 1.15
CA ARG A 47 -5.04 -10.84 0.37
C ARG A 47 -4.39 -11.95 1.19
N ARG A 48 -3.97 -11.65 2.43
CA ARG A 48 -3.29 -12.63 3.29
C ARG A 48 -4.19 -13.83 3.59
N LEU A 49 -5.46 -13.58 3.94
CA LEU A 49 -6.43 -14.64 4.21
C LEU A 49 -6.68 -15.52 2.97
N ALA A 50 -6.76 -14.93 1.78
CA ALA A 50 -6.90 -15.68 0.54
C ALA A 50 -5.69 -16.58 0.26
N VAL A 51 -4.47 -16.05 0.44
CA VAL A 51 -3.23 -16.83 0.26
C VAL A 51 -3.14 -17.96 1.28
N GLU A 52 -3.45 -17.69 2.54
CA GLU A 52 -3.47 -18.69 3.61
C GLU A 52 -4.51 -19.78 3.32
N HIS A 53 -5.71 -19.41 2.87
CA HIS A 53 -6.74 -20.37 2.48
C HIS A 53 -6.33 -21.21 1.26
N ALA A 54 -5.77 -20.59 0.22
CA ALA A 54 -5.28 -21.32 -0.94
C ALA A 54 -4.13 -22.27 -0.58
N SER A 55 -3.32 -21.97 0.44
CA SER A 55 -2.23 -22.84 0.87
C SER A 55 -2.68 -24.15 1.51
N THR A 56 -3.92 -24.22 2.03
CA THR A 56 -4.48 -25.43 2.64
C THR A 56 -5.32 -26.25 1.64
N VAL A 57 -5.49 -25.75 0.42
CA VAL A 57 -6.33 -26.35 -0.63
C VAL A 57 -5.45 -27.07 -1.64
N ARG A 58 -5.91 -28.23 -2.13
CA ARG A 58 -5.21 -28.98 -3.16
C ARG A 58 -5.19 -28.19 -4.47
N GLU A 59 -4.00 -28.00 -5.05
CA GLU A 59 -3.81 -27.18 -6.26
C GLU A 59 -4.40 -25.77 -6.10
N GLY A 60 -4.25 -25.23 -4.88
CA GLY A 60 -4.80 -23.95 -4.51
C GLY A 60 -4.17 -22.80 -5.30
N THR A 61 -5.02 -21.96 -5.89
CA THR A 61 -4.60 -20.72 -6.55
C THR A 61 -5.48 -19.55 -6.13
N VAL A 62 -4.96 -18.34 -6.30
CA VAL A 62 -5.66 -17.10 -5.94
C VAL A 62 -5.77 -16.19 -7.16
N LEU A 63 -6.95 -15.63 -7.38
CA LEU A 63 -7.23 -14.63 -8.40
C LEU A 63 -7.67 -13.32 -7.75
N LYS A 64 -7.11 -12.20 -8.22
CA LYS A 64 -7.62 -10.88 -7.87
C LYS A 64 -8.75 -10.51 -8.84
N ALA A 65 -9.97 -10.47 -8.35
CA ALA A 65 -11.16 -10.04 -9.07
C ALA A 65 -11.67 -8.68 -8.54
N PHE A 66 -12.54 -8.04 -9.31
CA PHE A 66 -13.27 -6.84 -8.88
C PHE A 66 -14.77 -7.10 -9.02
N ASP A 67 -15.51 -6.77 -7.97
CA ASP A 67 -16.95 -6.96 -7.95
C ASP A 67 -17.64 -5.79 -8.65
N PRO A 68 -18.32 -6.00 -9.80
CA PRO A 68 -19.01 -4.94 -10.51
C PRO A 68 -20.30 -4.48 -9.80
N ARG A 69 -20.84 -5.27 -8.87
CA ARG A 69 -22.10 -4.98 -8.16
C ARG A 69 -21.87 -4.23 -6.84
N GLN A 70 -20.69 -4.35 -6.24
CA GLN A 70 -20.38 -3.76 -4.93
C GLN A 70 -19.83 -2.32 -4.96
N GLY A 71 -19.79 -1.65 -6.11
CA GLY A 71 -19.22 -0.30 -6.19
C GLY A 71 -17.68 -0.30 -6.21
N SER A 72 -17.13 -1.02 -7.19
CA SER A 72 -16.04 -0.61 -8.08
C SER A 72 -14.63 -0.21 -7.56
N ASP A 73 -14.27 -0.30 -6.27
CA ASP A 73 -12.88 0.00 -5.87
C ASP A 73 -12.20 -1.08 -5.01
N GLU A 74 -12.95 -2.01 -4.44
CA GLU A 74 -12.36 -2.99 -3.52
C GLU A 74 -12.06 -4.32 -4.22
N PRO A 75 -10.78 -4.76 -4.23
CA PRO A 75 -10.42 -6.03 -4.82
C PRO A 75 -10.92 -7.20 -3.97
N VAL A 76 -11.53 -8.17 -4.63
CA VAL A 76 -11.94 -9.44 -4.04
C VAL A 76 -10.97 -10.52 -4.49
N TRP A 77 -10.38 -11.23 -3.55
CA TRP A 77 -9.46 -12.33 -3.80
C TRP A 77 -10.24 -13.64 -3.81
N VAL A 78 -10.40 -14.23 -4.99
CA VAL A 78 -11.06 -15.51 -5.18
C VAL A 78 -10.04 -16.63 -5.04
N VAL A 79 -10.38 -17.64 -4.24
CA VAL A 79 -9.57 -18.84 -4.01
C VAL A 79 -10.15 -19.97 -4.84
N PHE A 80 -9.26 -20.70 -5.52
CA PHE A 80 -9.60 -21.84 -6.36
C PHE A 80 -9.00 -23.12 -5.81
N SER A 81 -9.68 -24.24 -6.07
CA SER A 81 -9.17 -25.61 -5.97
C SER A 81 -9.07 -26.16 -7.39
N GLY A 82 -7.88 -26.14 -7.99
CA GLY A 82 -7.73 -26.40 -9.43
C GLY A 82 -8.52 -25.36 -10.26
N GLU A 83 -9.56 -25.80 -10.95
CA GLU A 83 -10.41 -24.94 -11.79
C GLU A 83 -11.67 -24.43 -11.08
N GLU A 84 -12.00 -24.95 -9.90
CA GLU A 84 -13.24 -24.61 -9.20
C GLU A 84 -13.01 -23.45 -8.20
N PRO A 85 -13.76 -22.34 -8.29
CA PRO A 85 -13.70 -21.28 -7.29
C PRO A 85 -14.46 -21.71 -6.04
N ILE A 86 -13.78 -21.72 -4.88
CA ILE A 86 -14.32 -22.25 -3.62
C ILE A 86 -14.61 -21.17 -2.58
N ALA A 87 -13.95 -20.01 -2.63
CA ALA A 87 -14.12 -18.94 -1.65
C ALA A 87 -13.71 -17.56 -2.19
N ALA A 88 -14.12 -16.50 -1.50
CA ALA A 88 -13.74 -15.12 -1.80
C ALA A 88 -13.41 -14.34 -0.52
N HIS A 89 -12.40 -13.47 -0.61
CA HIS A 89 -11.92 -12.61 0.48
C HIS A 89 -11.75 -11.16 0.01
N PRO A 90 -12.43 -10.16 0.60
CA PRO A 90 -13.41 -10.30 1.68
C PRO A 90 -14.64 -11.09 1.22
N ALA A 91 -15.40 -11.63 2.19
CA ALA A 91 -16.64 -12.32 1.89
C ALA A 91 -17.59 -11.37 1.13
N THR A 92 -18.14 -11.84 0.02
CA THR A 92 -19.06 -11.07 -0.82
C THR A 92 -20.34 -11.86 -1.03
N THR A 93 -21.44 -11.15 -1.20
CA THR A 93 -22.74 -11.72 -1.56
C THR A 93 -22.80 -12.05 -3.06
N THR A 94 -21.89 -11.50 -3.86
CA THR A 94 -21.83 -11.78 -5.30
C THR A 94 -21.39 -13.24 -5.52
N PRO A 95 -22.13 -14.02 -6.33
CA PRO A 95 -21.75 -15.39 -6.64
C PRO A 95 -20.33 -15.48 -7.21
N LEU A 96 -19.57 -16.49 -6.79
CA LEU A 96 -18.18 -16.68 -7.26
C LEU A 96 -18.12 -16.81 -8.79
N ALA A 97 -19.08 -17.50 -9.39
CA ALA A 97 -19.20 -17.62 -10.84
C ALA A 97 -19.26 -16.24 -11.55
N ASP A 98 -19.99 -15.28 -10.98
CA ASP A 98 -20.13 -13.93 -11.55
C ASP A 98 -18.81 -13.14 -11.45
N LEU A 99 -18.06 -13.32 -10.36
CA LEU A 99 -16.74 -12.68 -10.17
C LEU A 99 -15.71 -13.23 -11.15
N VAL A 100 -15.76 -14.54 -11.40
CA VAL A 100 -14.81 -15.24 -12.27
C VAL A 100 -15.13 -15.03 -13.74
N ALA A 101 -16.41 -14.97 -14.13
CA ALA A 101 -16.85 -14.88 -15.52
C ALA A 101 -16.27 -13.68 -16.29
N ARG A 102 -15.89 -12.61 -15.59
CA ARG A 102 -15.33 -11.38 -16.19
C ARG A 102 -13.86 -11.17 -15.83
N SER A 103 -13.25 -12.10 -15.12
CA SER A 103 -11.87 -12.03 -14.67
C SER A 103 -10.96 -12.86 -15.56
N ASP A 104 -9.75 -12.38 -15.78
CA ASP A 104 -8.74 -13.14 -16.53
C ASP A 104 -8.15 -14.25 -15.66
N LEU A 105 -8.50 -15.51 -15.96
CA LEU A 105 -8.03 -16.70 -15.24
C LEU A 105 -6.53 -16.97 -15.40
N SER A 106 -5.89 -16.41 -16.44
CA SER A 106 -4.44 -16.55 -16.64
C SER A 106 -3.63 -15.82 -15.57
N MET A 107 -4.26 -14.86 -14.88
CA MET A 107 -3.64 -14.06 -13.82
C MET A 107 -3.71 -14.75 -12.45
N ARG A 108 -4.20 -16.00 -12.38
CA ARG A 108 -4.16 -16.82 -11.17
C ARG A 108 -2.71 -17.02 -10.73
N LYS A 109 -2.49 -16.99 -9.42
CA LYS A 109 -1.17 -17.21 -8.82
C LYS A 109 -1.23 -18.30 -7.77
N SER A 110 -0.20 -19.14 -7.75
CA SER A 110 0.02 -20.05 -6.64
C SER A 110 0.37 -19.26 -5.36
N PRO A 111 -0.02 -19.74 -4.16
CA PRO A 111 0.42 -19.16 -2.90
C PRO A 111 1.94 -18.97 -2.80
N HIS A 112 2.73 -19.85 -3.40
CA HIS A 112 4.20 -19.79 -3.38
C HIS A 112 4.79 -18.73 -4.32
N GLU A 113 4.05 -18.32 -5.35
CA GLU A 113 4.48 -17.30 -6.32
C GLU A 113 4.13 -15.89 -5.88
N MET A 114 3.30 -15.74 -4.84
CA MET A 114 2.95 -14.44 -4.30
C MET A 114 4.04 -14.00 -3.32
N PRO A 115 4.89 -13.01 -3.68
CA PRO A 115 5.91 -12.55 -2.76
C PRO A 115 5.24 -12.01 -1.49
N SER A 116 5.73 -12.50 -0.36
CA SER A 116 5.43 -11.89 0.92
C SER A 116 6.01 -10.47 0.95
N THR A 117 5.38 -9.56 1.70
CA THR A 117 5.93 -8.20 1.90
C THR A 117 7.37 -8.26 2.42
N SER A 118 7.72 -9.26 3.23
CA SER A 118 9.08 -9.46 3.72
C SER A 118 10.07 -9.86 2.62
N GLU A 119 9.63 -10.66 1.65
CA GLU A 119 10.45 -11.07 0.50
C GLU A 119 10.68 -9.91 -0.45
N TRP A 120 9.65 -9.08 -0.67
CA TRP A 120 9.80 -7.84 -1.43
C TRP A 120 10.82 -6.89 -0.78
N VAL A 121 10.75 -6.71 0.55
CA VAL A 121 11.74 -5.91 1.30
C VAL A 121 13.15 -6.49 1.18
N ARG A 122 13.30 -7.81 1.16
CA ARG A 122 14.60 -8.47 0.94
C ARG A 122 15.13 -8.30 -0.49
N GLN A 123 14.24 -8.18 -1.48
CA GLN A 123 14.57 -8.01 -2.90
C GLN A 123 14.86 -6.55 -3.28
N LEU A 124 14.49 -5.58 -2.43
CA LEU A 124 14.86 -4.18 -2.65
C LEU A 124 16.39 -4.05 -2.66
N PRO A 125 16.98 -3.48 -3.73
CA PRO A 125 18.41 -3.27 -3.77
C PRO A 125 18.82 -2.38 -2.58
N ARG A 126 19.75 -2.85 -1.74
CA ARG A 126 20.31 -2.11 -0.59
C ARG A 126 21.07 -0.83 -0.97
N GLN A 127 20.96 -0.37 -2.22
CA GLN A 127 21.80 0.65 -2.82
C GLN A 127 21.03 1.97 -2.95
N LEU A 128 21.12 2.80 -1.90
CA LEU A 128 21.02 4.25 -2.09
C LEU A 128 22.44 4.76 -2.34
N PRO A 129 22.78 5.30 -3.53
CA PRO A 129 24.07 5.92 -3.73
C PRO A 129 24.18 7.14 -2.82
N ARG A 130 25.01 7.04 -1.78
CA ARG A 130 25.46 8.16 -0.96
C ARG A 130 26.47 9.00 -1.75
N GLN A 131 26.04 9.60 -2.85
CA GLN A 131 26.84 10.61 -3.54
C GLN A 131 26.18 11.97 -3.38
N LEU A 132 26.47 12.60 -2.24
CA LEU A 132 26.37 14.06 -2.15
C LEU A 132 27.48 14.63 -3.06
N PRO A 133 27.18 15.57 -3.98
CA PRO A 133 28.21 16.20 -4.77
C PRO A 133 29.17 16.94 -3.83
N ARG A 134 30.41 16.45 -3.73
CA ARG A 134 31.53 17.21 -3.18
C ARG A 134 31.75 18.40 -4.11
N GLN A 135 31.14 19.54 -3.78
CA GLN A 135 31.55 20.81 -4.36
C GLN A 135 33.02 21.03 -4.01
N ARG A 136 33.91 20.88 -5.00
CA ARG A 136 35.28 21.37 -4.92
C ARG A 136 35.21 22.90 -5.09
N PRO A 137 35.65 23.71 -4.12
CA PRO A 137 35.78 25.14 -4.36
C PRO A 137 36.86 25.36 -5.42
N GLY A 138 36.44 25.97 -6.54
CA GLY A 138 37.30 26.35 -7.64
C GLY A 138 38.37 27.33 -7.18
N ARG A 139 39.62 26.96 -7.43
CA ARG A 139 40.81 27.80 -7.34
C ARG A 139 40.71 28.87 -8.44
N ARG A 140 40.24 30.07 -8.12
CA ARG A 140 40.43 31.26 -8.97
C ARG A 140 41.87 31.75 -8.80
N LYS A 141 42.65 31.66 -9.88
CA LYS A 141 43.81 32.53 -10.13
C LYS A 141 43.28 33.84 -10.71
N GLY A 142 43.89 34.95 -10.33
CA GLY A 142 43.60 36.31 -10.78
C GLY A 142 44.03 37.27 -9.70
#